data_AF-A0A9W5S3B6-F1
#
_entry.id   AF-A0A9W5S3B6-F1
#
_cell.length_a   1.000
_cell.length_b   1.000
_cell.length_c   1.000
_cell.angle_alpha   90.00
_cell.angle_beta   90.00
_cell.angle_gamma   90.00
#
_symmetry.space_group_name_H-M   'P 1'
#
loop_
_entity.id
_entity.type
_entity.pdbx_description
1 polymer ?
#
loop_
_entity_poly.entity_id
_entity_poly.type
_entity_poly.pdbx_seq_one_letter_code
_entity_poly.pdbx_strand_id
1 'polypeptide(L)'
;MVQSLWNNDQASQLQGGLDELIYRSNIIGADRRVCNWGGGNTSSKTVVKDFRGRDVEVMYVKGSGSDLASMKAGNFTGLRMEDIRPLFERDEMPDEEMVAYLANCMIDAKHPRASIEALLHAFLPFKHVDHTHPDAIISLCCADNGQAVAREIFGDRFVWVPYIRPGFKLSKMIAEGVLANPNAELVLMEKHGLVTWGETAEACYAQTIRIISEAERYIEARVDDAKLFGGAKHAALAADVRRSIAAQVMPTVRGAVSDAKKMLLTFDDGDDVLQFVGGMDAPQLSQIGAACPDHLVHTKVVPLFIEWTPDAEDAEGLKAKLKESIAAYKEQYQAYFERNGNQGDIMFEAAPRVILIPGIGMINTGKNWAMARISGALYHRAIAVMRGATALGNFVSLSENESYNVEYWPLELYKLSLAPAEAEFSRKVAFITGGAGGIGSETARRLVSEG
;
A
#
# COMPACT_ATOMS: atom_id res chain seq x y z
N MET A 1 -1.03 -10.50 15.90
CA MET A 1 -1.75 -9.29 16.28
C MET A 1 -0.83 -8.09 16.28
N VAL A 2 -1.32 -6.95 15.83
CA VAL A 2 -0.68 -5.64 15.94
C VAL A 2 -0.50 -5.25 17.41
N GLN A 3 0.54 -4.48 17.70
CA GLN A 3 0.85 -4.04 19.05
C GLN A 3 0.86 -2.51 19.08
N SER A 4 0.48 -1.95 20.23
CA SER A 4 0.64 -0.51 20.44
C SER A 4 2.12 -0.16 20.48
N LEU A 5 2.52 0.80 19.65
CA LEU A 5 3.84 1.42 19.62
C LEU A 5 3.84 2.78 20.32
N TRP A 6 2.73 3.17 20.96
CA TRP A 6 2.63 4.40 21.71
C TRP A 6 3.56 4.37 22.93
N ASN A 7 4.37 5.42 23.06
CA ASN A 7 5.35 5.58 24.12
C ASN A 7 5.03 6.86 24.90
N ASN A 8 4.62 6.70 26.17
CA ASN A 8 4.20 7.81 27.01
C ASN A 8 5.32 8.82 27.31
N ASP A 9 6.57 8.35 27.46
CA ASP A 9 7.70 9.23 27.74
C ASP A 9 7.98 10.14 26.55
N GLN A 10 7.99 9.58 25.33
CA GLN A 10 8.14 10.37 24.09
C GLN A 10 6.95 11.31 23.88
N ALA A 11 5.72 10.82 24.04
CA ALA A 11 4.51 11.62 23.87
C ALA A 11 4.47 12.81 24.84
N SER A 12 4.91 12.64 26.09
CA SER A 12 4.93 13.70 27.09
C SER A 12 5.89 14.86 26.78
N GLN A 13 6.85 14.65 25.86
CA GLN A 13 7.85 15.64 25.45
C GLN A 13 7.42 16.46 24.22
N LEU A 14 6.28 16.15 23.60
CA LEU A 14 5.79 16.82 22.40
C LEU A 14 5.17 18.18 22.75
N GLN A 15 5.29 19.17 21.85
CA GLN A 15 4.76 20.52 22.08
C GLN A 15 3.26 20.65 21.76
N GLY A 16 2.55 19.53 21.57
CA GLY A 16 1.15 19.48 21.16
C GLY A 16 0.93 19.77 19.66
N GLY A 17 -0.29 19.56 19.17
CA GLY A 17 -0.69 20.00 17.83
C GLY A 17 -0.03 19.21 16.69
N LEU A 18 0.83 19.86 15.90
CA LEU A 18 1.48 19.22 14.74
C LEU A 18 2.52 18.16 15.17
N ASP A 19 3.20 18.36 16.30
CA ASP A 19 4.20 17.40 16.80
C ASP A 19 3.55 16.06 17.20
N GLU A 20 2.36 16.11 17.82
CA GLU A 20 1.57 14.91 18.13
C GLU A 20 1.07 14.20 16.88
N LEU A 21 0.67 14.96 15.86
CA LEU A 21 0.27 14.39 14.56
C LEU A 21 1.47 13.70 13.89
N ILE A 22 2.65 14.33 13.86
CA ILE A 22 3.88 13.73 13.33
C ILE A 22 4.20 12.42 14.05
N TYR A 23 4.20 12.46 15.39
CA TYR A 23 4.47 11.28 16.21
C TYR A 23 3.50 10.15 15.91
N ARG A 24 2.19 10.43 15.93
CA ARG A 24 1.13 9.46 15.62
C ARG A 24 1.28 8.87 14.21
N SER A 25 1.52 9.71 13.21
CA SER A 25 1.76 9.24 11.83
C SER A 25 2.92 8.27 11.75
N ASN A 26 4.05 8.60 12.39
CA ASN A 26 5.26 7.79 12.34
C ASN A 26 5.07 6.42 12.98
N ILE A 27 4.41 6.34 14.13
CA ILE A 27 4.13 5.04 14.77
C ILE A 27 3.07 4.22 14.02
N ILE A 28 2.12 4.86 13.34
CA ILE A 28 1.17 4.18 12.43
C ILE A 28 1.92 3.59 11.23
N GLY A 29 2.77 4.38 10.58
CA GLY A 29 3.55 3.94 9.42
C GLY A 29 4.67 2.95 9.74
N ALA A 30 5.14 2.90 10.99
CA ALA A 30 6.18 1.99 11.43
C ALA A 30 5.75 0.52 11.36
N ASP A 31 4.46 0.23 11.65
CA ASP A 31 3.89 -1.11 11.47
C ASP A 31 3.22 -1.24 10.11
N ARG A 32 3.88 -1.96 9.18
CA ARG A 32 3.37 -2.15 7.82
C ARG A 32 2.14 -3.06 7.73
N ARG A 33 1.72 -3.69 8.82
CA ARG A 33 0.41 -4.36 8.94
C ARG A 33 -0.73 -3.37 9.17
N VAL A 34 -0.42 -2.16 9.64
CA VAL A 34 -1.39 -1.09 9.90
C VAL A 34 -1.46 -0.14 8.70
N CYS A 35 -0.30 0.29 8.19
CA CYS A 35 -0.24 1.18 7.04
C CYS A 35 0.82 0.75 6.03
N ASN A 36 0.39 0.56 4.78
CA ASN A 36 1.25 0.21 3.67
C ASN A 36 2.21 1.35 3.30
N TRP A 37 3.21 1.01 2.49
CA TRP A 37 4.16 1.98 1.94
C TRP A 37 3.43 2.98 1.04
N GLY A 38 3.62 4.28 1.28
CA GLY A 38 2.98 5.36 0.49
C GLY A 38 1.48 5.55 0.73
N GLY A 39 0.79 4.52 1.24
CA GLY A 39 -0.61 4.51 1.62
C GLY A 39 -0.95 5.29 2.89
N GLY A 40 -2.24 5.25 3.25
CA GLY A 40 -2.83 5.92 4.41
C GLY A 40 -2.69 7.44 4.44
N ASN A 41 -3.43 8.08 5.33
CA ASN A 41 -3.27 9.48 5.69
C ASN A 41 -3.87 9.78 7.06
N THR A 42 -3.28 10.74 7.76
CA THR A 42 -3.71 11.15 9.10
C THR A 42 -3.93 12.65 9.13
N SER A 43 -4.82 13.12 10.01
CA SER A 43 -5.06 14.54 10.22
C SER A 43 -5.28 14.92 11.68
N SER A 44 -5.12 16.22 11.94
CA SER A 44 -5.44 16.87 13.21
C SER A 44 -6.04 18.25 12.96
N LYS A 45 -7.19 18.55 13.57
CA LYS A 45 -7.84 19.86 13.57
C LYS A 45 -7.44 20.64 14.81
N THR A 46 -6.93 21.85 14.62
CA THR A 46 -6.45 22.73 15.69
C THR A 46 -6.63 24.20 15.33
N VAL A 47 -6.41 25.10 16.28
CA VAL A 47 -6.43 26.55 16.05
C VAL A 47 -5.00 27.07 15.97
N VAL A 48 -4.70 27.84 14.91
CA VAL A 48 -3.40 28.49 14.73
C VAL A 48 -3.56 29.96 14.36
N LYS A 49 -2.47 30.72 14.47
CA LYS A 49 -2.40 32.09 13.97
C LYS A 49 -2.10 32.08 12.47
N ASP A 50 -2.93 32.72 11.66
CA ASP A 50 -2.66 32.93 10.24
C ASP A 50 -1.60 34.03 10.01
N PHE A 51 -1.22 34.28 8.75
CA PHE A 51 -0.23 35.30 8.38
C PHE A 51 -0.62 36.74 8.80
N ARG A 52 -1.88 36.97 9.18
CA ARG A 52 -2.41 38.24 9.68
C ARG A 52 -2.54 38.26 11.21
N GLY A 53 -2.17 37.19 11.90
CA GLY A 53 -2.29 37.04 13.35
C GLY A 53 -3.71 36.70 13.84
N ARG A 54 -4.61 36.26 12.96
CA ARG A 54 -5.98 35.82 13.32
C ARG A 54 -5.96 34.37 13.77
N ASP A 55 -6.74 34.04 14.81
CA ASP A 55 -7.00 32.65 15.15
C ASP A 55 -7.92 32.03 14.09
N VAL A 56 -7.45 30.96 13.46
CA VAL A 56 -8.20 30.22 12.44
C VAL A 56 -8.16 28.74 12.76
N GLU A 57 -9.29 28.06 12.57
CA GLU A 57 -9.34 26.59 12.65
C GLU A 57 -8.74 25.98 11.38
N VAL A 58 -7.77 25.10 11.58
CA VAL A 58 -6.97 24.48 10.53
C VAL A 58 -6.92 22.99 10.75
N MET A 59 -7.12 22.24 9.67
CA MET A 59 -6.78 20.83 9.62
C MET A 59 -5.41 20.66 8.98
N TYR A 60 -4.47 20.11 9.75
CA TYR A 60 -3.24 19.56 9.18
C TYR A 60 -3.53 18.15 8.70
N VAL A 61 -3.19 17.85 7.44
CA VAL A 61 -3.37 16.53 6.83
C VAL A 61 -2.12 16.14 6.04
N LYS A 62 -1.83 14.85 5.94
CA LYS A 62 -0.71 14.31 5.14
C LYS A 62 -0.71 14.93 3.73
N GLY A 63 0.44 15.44 3.29
CA GLY A 63 0.69 15.85 1.92
C GLY A 63 0.99 14.67 0.99
N SER A 64 0.64 14.82 -0.29
CA SER A 64 0.87 13.82 -1.32
C SER A 64 2.37 13.47 -1.46
N GLY A 65 2.68 12.19 -1.71
CA GLY A 65 4.05 11.71 -1.95
C GLY A 65 4.92 11.48 -0.71
N SER A 66 4.38 11.61 0.51
CA SER A 66 5.11 11.30 1.75
C SER A 66 4.71 9.92 2.30
N ASP A 67 5.61 9.26 3.03
CA ASP A 67 5.33 7.99 3.73
C ASP A 67 5.09 8.25 5.22
N LEU A 68 4.02 7.68 5.79
CA LEU A 68 3.61 7.93 7.18
C LEU A 68 4.72 7.60 8.18
N ALA A 69 5.59 6.62 7.90
CA ALA A 69 6.64 6.19 8.82
C ALA A 69 7.81 7.19 8.96
N SER A 70 7.86 8.23 8.12
CA SER A 70 8.97 9.17 8.02
C SER A 70 8.54 10.64 7.98
N MET A 71 7.32 10.92 8.44
CA MET A 71 6.71 12.24 8.42
C MET A 71 7.50 13.24 9.26
N LYS A 72 7.58 14.46 8.72
CA LYS A 72 8.08 15.68 9.37
C LYS A 72 7.05 16.80 9.16
N ALA A 73 7.23 17.93 9.85
CA ALA A 73 6.32 19.08 9.73
C ALA A 73 6.07 19.51 8.27
N GLY A 74 7.12 19.57 7.44
CA GLY A 74 7.02 19.94 6.03
C GLY A 74 6.29 18.93 5.14
N ASN A 75 5.89 17.78 5.67
CA ASN A 75 5.09 16.77 4.96
C ASN A 75 3.58 16.93 5.17
N PHE A 76 3.15 17.90 5.98
CA PHE A 76 1.73 18.20 6.22
C PHE A 76 1.29 19.47 5.52
N THR A 77 0.02 19.47 5.10
CA THR A 77 -0.66 20.63 4.54
C THR A 77 -1.69 21.11 5.55
N GLY A 78 -1.55 22.35 6.03
CA GLY A 78 -2.58 23.03 6.81
C GLY A 78 -3.64 23.64 5.90
N LEU A 79 -4.90 23.27 6.10
CA LEU A 79 -6.06 23.75 5.35
C LEU A 79 -7.05 24.46 6.27
N ARG A 80 -7.52 25.65 5.89
CA ARG A 80 -8.53 26.41 6.64
C ARG A 80 -9.88 25.70 6.61
N MET A 81 -10.41 25.36 7.78
CA MET A 81 -11.69 24.67 7.89
C MET A 81 -12.88 25.54 7.48
N GLU A 82 -12.80 26.86 7.68
CA GLU A 82 -13.82 27.81 7.22
C GLU A 82 -14.02 27.76 5.70
N ASP A 83 -12.94 27.56 4.94
CA ASP A 83 -12.98 27.47 3.49
C ASP A 83 -13.48 26.09 3.04
N ILE A 84 -13.17 25.01 3.78
CA ILE A 84 -13.55 23.64 3.37
C ILE A 84 -15.00 23.30 3.71
N ARG A 85 -15.53 23.73 4.87
CA ARG A 85 -16.86 23.33 5.34
C ARG A 85 -17.99 23.52 4.31
N PRO A 86 -18.06 24.62 3.52
CA PRO A 86 -19.08 24.78 2.48
C PRO A 86 -19.09 23.70 1.40
N LEU A 87 -17.98 22.99 1.20
CA LEU A 87 -17.89 21.91 0.23
C LEU A 87 -18.82 20.74 0.57
N PHE A 88 -19.18 20.54 1.85
CA PHE A 88 -20.09 19.47 2.25
C PHE A 88 -21.48 19.60 1.60
N GLU A 89 -21.91 20.82 1.32
CA GLU A 89 -23.20 21.13 0.67
C GLU A 89 -23.21 20.85 -0.84
N ARG A 90 -22.06 20.58 -1.46
CA ARG A 90 -22.00 20.23 -2.89
C ARG A 90 -22.30 18.76 -3.11
N ASP A 91 -23.00 18.46 -4.19
CA ASP A 91 -23.31 17.07 -4.56
C ASP A 91 -22.13 16.35 -5.20
N GLU A 92 -21.39 17.06 -6.05
CA GLU A 92 -20.24 16.54 -6.77
C GLU A 92 -19.15 17.59 -6.97
N MET A 93 -17.94 17.10 -7.16
CA MET A 93 -16.77 17.89 -7.49
C MET A 93 -15.75 17.01 -8.23
N PRO A 94 -15.36 17.36 -9.47
CA PRO A 94 -14.29 16.68 -10.18
C PRO A 94 -12.94 16.79 -9.45
N ASP A 95 -12.07 15.80 -9.65
CA ASP A 95 -10.75 15.72 -9.01
C ASP A 95 -9.88 16.97 -9.24
N GLU A 96 -9.87 17.50 -10.46
CA GLU A 96 -9.09 18.70 -10.81
C GLU A 96 -9.61 19.95 -10.08
N GLU A 97 -10.94 20.09 -10.01
CA GLU A 97 -11.59 21.19 -9.28
C GLU A 97 -11.31 21.08 -7.78
N MET A 98 -11.42 19.88 -7.21
CA MET A 98 -11.12 19.61 -5.80
C MET A 98 -9.69 20.01 -5.45
N VAL A 99 -8.74 19.65 -6.28
CA VAL A 99 -7.33 19.98 -6.07
C VAL A 99 -7.10 21.48 -6.12
N ALA A 100 -7.66 22.16 -7.12
CA ALA A 100 -7.55 23.61 -7.25
C ALA A 100 -8.21 24.33 -6.07
N TYR A 101 -9.35 23.83 -5.60
CA TYR A 101 -10.05 24.38 -4.43
C TYR A 101 -9.20 24.24 -3.16
N LEU A 102 -8.71 23.02 -2.88
CA LEU A 102 -7.89 22.76 -1.70
C LEU A 102 -6.59 23.57 -1.68
N ALA A 103 -6.02 23.90 -2.84
CA ALA A 103 -4.88 24.80 -2.93
C ALA A 103 -5.20 26.22 -2.41
N ASN A 104 -6.42 26.72 -2.65
CA ASN A 104 -6.87 28.01 -2.12
C ASN A 104 -7.15 27.96 -0.61
N CYS A 105 -7.44 26.78 -0.05
CA CYS A 105 -7.67 26.60 1.39
C CYS A 105 -6.37 26.58 2.22
N MET A 106 -5.19 26.50 1.58
CA MET A 106 -3.93 26.37 2.30
C MET A 106 -3.60 27.60 3.15
N ILE A 107 -3.08 27.36 4.35
CA ILE A 107 -2.60 28.44 5.24
C ILE A 107 -1.22 28.98 4.83
N ASP A 108 -0.44 28.16 4.14
CA ASP A 108 0.85 28.52 3.56
C ASP A 108 0.96 27.86 2.19
N ALA A 109 1.20 28.67 1.15
CA ALA A 109 1.34 28.19 -0.23
C ALA A 109 2.59 27.34 -0.46
N LYS A 110 3.54 27.32 0.49
CA LYS A 110 4.74 26.48 0.45
C LYS A 110 4.51 25.07 0.98
N HIS A 111 3.38 24.82 1.65
CA HIS A 111 3.04 23.48 2.06
C HIS A 111 2.90 22.55 0.85
N PRO A 112 3.15 21.24 1.01
CA PRO A 112 2.92 20.29 -0.07
C PRO A 112 1.44 20.28 -0.46
N ARG A 113 1.15 19.75 -1.64
CA ARG A 113 -0.23 19.45 -2.05
C ARG A 113 -0.85 18.46 -1.05
N ALA A 114 -2.05 18.74 -0.56
CA ALA A 114 -2.78 17.85 0.35
C ALA A 114 -3.03 16.46 -0.28
N SER A 115 -3.29 15.46 0.57
CA SER A 115 -3.84 14.17 0.13
C SER A 115 -5.12 14.39 -0.68
N ILE A 116 -5.31 13.57 -1.71
CA ILE A 116 -6.56 13.47 -2.48
C ILE A 116 -7.77 13.12 -1.62
N GLU A 117 -7.54 12.51 -0.46
CA GLU A 117 -8.56 12.13 0.52
C GLU A 117 -8.66 13.15 1.66
N ALA A 118 -8.10 14.35 1.51
CA ALA A 118 -8.19 15.38 2.55
C ALA A 118 -9.63 15.69 2.96
N LEU A 119 -10.59 15.63 2.04
CA LEU A 119 -12.00 15.90 2.36
C LEU A 119 -12.64 14.83 3.25
N LEU A 120 -12.19 13.57 3.20
CA LEU A 120 -12.62 12.51 4.11
C LEU A 120 -12.34 12.94 5.56
N HIS A 121 -11.15 13.50 5.80
CA HIS A 121 -10.77 14.01 7.12
C HIS A 121 -11.54 15.27 7.49
N ALA A 122 -11.76 16.18 6.53
CA ALA A 122 -12.39 17.47 6.78
C ALA A 122 -13.88 17.35 7.10
N PHE A 123 -14.61 16.45 6.43
CA PHE A 123 -16.04 16.28 6.60
C PHE A 123 -16.42 15.54 7.89
N LEU A 124 -15.48 14.79 8.47
CA LEU A 124 -15.70 14.17 9.77
C LEU A 124 -15.55 15.21 10.91
N PRO A 125 -16.48 15.26 11.88
CA PRO A 125 -16.49 16.30 12.93
C PRO A 125 -15.45 16.07 14.05
N PHE A 126 -14.52 15.13 13.87
CA PHE A 126 -13.56 14.73 14.90
C PHE A 126 -12.23 15.48 14.78
N LYS A 127 -11.59 15.74 15.91
CA LYS A 127 -10.30 16.46 15.96
C LYS A 127 -9.18 15.68 15.31
N HIS A 128 -9.10 14.38 15.55
CA HIS A 128 -8.09 13.52 14.98
C HIS A 128 -8.74 12.41 14.18
N VAL A 129 -8.24 12.20 12.96
CA VAL A 129 -8.72 11.16 12.06
C VAL A 129 -7.52 10.43 11.49
N ASP A 130 -7.61 9.11 11.48
CA ASP A 130 -6.65 8.21 10.83
C ASP A 130 -7.38 7.46 9.73
N HIS A 131 -6.81 7.49 8.53
CA HIS A 131 -7.15 6.59 7.44
C HIS A 131 -5.95 5.68 7.17
N THR A 132 -6.17 4.38 7.26
CA THR A 132 -5.13 3.36 7.13
C THR A 132 -5.58 2.22 6.23
N HIS A 133 -4.64 1.34 5.88
CA HIS A 133 -4.85 0.18 5.02
C HIS A 133 -4.36 -1.10 5.72
N PRO A 134 -4.98 -1.53 6.84
CA PRO A 134 -4.47 -2.64 7.63
C PRO A 134 -4.79 -4.00 7.01
N ASP A 135 -3.84 -4.95 7.03
CA ASP A 135 -4.00 -6.26 6.38
C ASP A 135 -5.30 -6.99 6.80
N ALA A 136 -5.61 -6.99 8.10
CA ALA A 136 -6.80 -7.64 8.65
C ALA A 136 -8.11 -6.96 8.23
N ILE A 137 -8.10 -5.64 8.10
CA ILE A 137 -9.28 -4.89 7.66
C ILE A 137 -9.46 -5.03 6.16
N ILE A 138 -8.37 -5.01 5.38
CA ILE A 138 -8.46 -5.27 3.94
C ILE A 138 -8.90 -6.71 3.68
N SER A 139 -8.43 -7.68 4.46
CA SER A 139 -8.92 -9.08 4.39
C SER A 139 -10.44 -9.14 4.52
N LEU A 140 -11.00 -8.39 5.48
CA LEU A 140 -12.43 -8.27 5.68
C LEU A 140 -13.11 -7.53 4.51
N CYS A 141 -12.55 -6.40 4.07
CA CYS A 141 -13.09 -5.56 3.00
C CYS A 141 -12.95 -6.17 1.59
N CYS A 142 -12.11 -7.19 1.44
CA CYS A 142 -11.87 -7.95 0.22
C CYS A 142 -12.40 -9.39 0.32
N ALA A 143 -13.24 -9.70 1.30
CA ALA A 143 -14.03 -10.93 1.31
C ALA A 143 -15.39 -10.67 0.66
N ASP A 144 -15.88 -11.61 -0.16
CA ASP A 144 -17.19 -11.53 -0.81
C ASP A 144 -18.38 -11.35 0.17
N ASN A 145 -18.23 -11.85 1.39
CA ASN A 145 -19.17 -11.70 2.50
C ASN A 145 -18.73 -10.66 3.56
N GLY A 146 -17.77 -9.79 3.22
CA GLY A 146 -17.08 -8.90 4.16
C GLY A 146 -17.99 -8.04 5.04
N GLN A 147 -19.06 -7.47 4.47
CA GLN A 147 -20.00 -6.65 5.24
C GLN A 147 -20.77 -7.44 6.31
N ALA A 148 -21.12 -8.70 6.01
CA ALA A 148 -21.79 -9.58 6.97
C ALA A 148 -20.84 -9.95 8.10
N VAL A 149 -19.59 -10.30 7.77
CA VAL A 149 -18.56 -10.57 8.77
C VAL A 149 -18.27 -9.34 9.63
N ALA A 150 -18.22 -8.14 9.03
CA ALA A 150 -18.06 -6.89 9.78
C ALA A 150 -19.18 -6.68 10.80
N ARG A 151 -20.41 -7.10 10.49
CA ARG A 151 -21.55 -7.08 11.41
C ARG A 151 -21.34 -8.01 12.61
N GLU A 152 -20.76 -9.18 12.39
CA GLU A 152 -20.43 -10.12 13.46
C GLU A 152 -19.33 -9.58 14.40
N ILE A 153 -18.32 -8.88 13.86
CA ILE A 153 -17.21 -8.32 14.65
C ILE A 153 -17.63 -7.05 15.39
N PHE A 154 -18.23 -6.10 14.66
CA PHE A 154 -18.40 -4.72 15.13
C PHE A 154 -19.82 -4.39 15.56
N GLY A 155 -20.81 -5.23 15.26
CA GLY A 155 -22.21 -4.94 15.57
C GLY A 155 -22.71 -3.70 14.83
N ASP A 156 -23.28 -2.74 15.54
CA ASP A 156 -23.74 -1.46 14.99
C ASP A 156 -22.68 -0.35 15.00
N ARG A 157 -21.45 -0.64 15.48
CA ARG A 157 -20.38 0.36 15.66
C ARG A 157 -19.70 0.84 14.37
N PHE A 158 -20.07 0.33 13.20
CA PHE A 158 -19.37 0.64 11.95
C PHE A 158 -20.29 1.21 10.88
N VAL A 159 -19.68 1.96 9.97
CA VAL A 159 -20.25 2.35 8.68
C VAL A 159 -19.57 1.53 7.59
N TRP A 160 -20.35 0.90 6.72
CA TRP A 160 -19.83 0.24 5.50
C TRP A 160 -20.01 1.17 4.31
N VAL A 161 -18.92 1.43 3.60
CA VAL A 161 -18.95 2.19 2.36
C VAL A 161 -18.60 1.25 1.20
N PRO A 162 -19.52 1.01 0.25
CA PRO A 162 -19.23 0.17 -0.90
C PRO A 162 -18.14 0.80 -1.76
N TYR A 163 -17.47 -0.03 -2.56
CA TYR A 163 -16.32 0.46 -3.33
C TYR A 163 -16.74 1.61 -4.25
N ILE A 164 -15.99 2.70 -4.14
CA ILE A 164 -16.00 3.82 -5.07
C ILE A 164 -14.59 4.40 -5.10
N ARG A 165 -14.18 4.91 -6.26
CA ARG A 165 -12.86 5.53 -6.42
C ARG A 165 -12.68 6.64 -5.36
N PRO A 166 -11.50 6.73 -4.72
CA PRO A 166 -11.20 7.79 -3.75
C PRO A 166 -11.40 9.20 -4.33
N GLY A 167 -11.89 10.12 -3.50
CA GLY A 167 -12.17 11.50 -3.89
C GLY A 167 -13.35 12.13 -3.15
N PHE A 168 -13.96 13.15 -3.75
CA PHE A 168 -15.05 13.94 -3.15
C PHE A 168 -16.25 13.09 -2.74
N LYS A 169 -16.77 12.27 -3.68
CA LYS A 169 -17.99 11.47 -3.44
C LYS A 169 -17.79 10.42 -2.34
N LEU A 170 -16.63 9.76 -2.31
CA LEU A 170 -16.26 8.87 -1.21
C LEU A 170 -16.29 9.62 0.13
N SER A 171 -15.65 10.79 0.18
CA SER A 171 -15.57 11.62 1.39
C SER A 171 -16.96 12.01 1.92
N LYS A 172 -17.88 12.39 1.01
CA LYS A 172 -19.26 12.73 1.35
C LYS A 172 -20.04 11.51 1.88
N MET A 173 -19.96 10.36 1.19
CA MET A 173 -20.62 9.12 1.62
C MET A 173 -20.16 8.66 3.01
N ILE A 174 -18.87 8.79 3.31
CA ILE A 174 -18.31 8.47 4.63
C ILE A 174 -18.94 9.36 5.70
N ALA A 175 -18.91 10.69 5.49
CA ALA A 175 -19.42 11.64 6.46
C ALA A 175 -20.93 11.49 6.67
N GLU A 176 -21.72 11.33 5.61
CA GLU A 176 -23.16 11.05 5.69
C GLU A 176 -23.45 9.76 6.45
N GLY A 177 -22.68 8.69 6.18
CA GLY A 177 -22.83 7.41 6.88
C GLY A 177 -22.51 7.51 8.37
N VAL A 178 -21.47 8.28 8.73
CA VAL A 178 -21.12 8.54 10.14
C VAL A 178 -22.18 9.40 10.83
N LEU A 179 -22.71 10.43 10.16
CA LEU A 179 -23.80 11.26 10.71
C LEU A 179 -25.09 10.45 10.92
N ALA A 180 -25.37 9.49 10.03
CA ALA A 180 -26.54 8.63 10.12
C ALA A 180 -26.41 7.52 11.20
N ASN A 181 -25.20 7.27 11.72
CA ASN A 181 -24.95 6.25 12.74
C ASN A 181 -24.31 6.86 13.99
N PRO A 182 -25.11 7.20 15.02
CA PRO A 182 -24.60 7.75 16.29
C PRO A 182 -23.65 6.82 17.06
N ASN A 183 -23.69 5.51 16.77
CA ASN A 183 -22.84 4.51 17.42
C ASN A 183 -21.54 4.25 16.65
N ALA A 184 -21.32 4.95 15.52
CA ALA A 184 -20.14 4.74 14.70
C ALA A 184 -18.85 5.03 15.48
N GLU A 185 -17.89 4.11 15.38
CA GLU A 185 -16.54 4.21 15.91
C GLU A 185 -15.47 4.03 14.82
N LEU A 186 -15.90 3.58 13.63
CA LEU A 186 -15.07 3.27 12.48
C LEU A 186 -15.87 3.31 11.18
N VAL A 187 -15.16 3.49 10.07
CA VAL A 187 -15.68 3.28 8.72
C VAL A 187 -14.84 2.21 8.04
N LEU A 188 -15.51 1.22 7.46
CA LEU A 188 -14.93 0.19 6.60
C LEU A 188 -15.24 0.53 5.15
N MET A 189 -14.21 0.69 4.34
CA MET A 189 -14.34 0.96 2.92
C MET A 189 -14.02 -0.33 2.16
N GLU A 190 -15.02 -0.84 1.45
CA GLU A 190 -14.92 -2.06 0.65
C GLU A 190 -13.74 -1.95 -0.34
N LYS A 191 -12.90 -3.00 -0.38
CA LYS A 191 -11.68 -3.08 -1.20
C LYS A 191 -10.68 -1.93 -1.02
N HIS A 192 -10.74 -1.22 0.11
CA HIS A 192 -9.92 -0.04 0.33
C HIS A 192 -9.26 -0.03 1.71
N GLY A 193 -9.99 0.23 2.80
CA GLY A 193 -9.34 0.39 4.11
C GLY A 193 -10.24 0.83 5.26
N LEU A 194 -9.59 1.42 6.27
CA LEU A 194 -10.15 1.78 7.56
C LEU A 194 -10.11 3.29 7.77
N VAL A 195 -11.16 3.87 8.35
CA VAL A 195 -11.13 5.20 8.97
C VAL A 195 -11.53 5.09 10.43
N THR A 196 -10.76 5.74 11.31
CA THR A 196 -10.98 5.82 12.76
C THR A 196 -10.69 7.24 13.23
N TRP A 197 -11.13 7.58 14.44
CA TRP A 197 -10.99 8.93 14.98
C TRP A 197 -10.86 8.94 16.50
N GLY A 198 -10.50 10.11 17.05
CA GLY A 198 -10.45 10.34 18.49
C GLY A 198 -10.34 11.83 18.87
N GLU A 199 -10.57 12.11 20.14
CA GLU A 199 -10.46 13.48 20.71
C GLU A 199 -9.02 13.94 20.94
N THR A 200 -8.09 12.99 21.10
CA THR A 200 -6.64 13.23 21.22
C THR A 200 -5.88 12.34 20.23
N ALA A 201 -4.61 12.66 19.99
CA ALA A 201 -3.76 11.83 19.14
C ALA A 201 -3.61 10.41 19.69
N GLU A 202 -3.47 10.25 21.01
CA GLU A 202 -3.41 8.95 21.68
C GLU A 202 -4.71 8.16 21.51
N ALA A 203 -5.87 8.79 21.76
CA ALA A 203 -7.16 8.14 21.66
C ALA A 203 -7.44 7.66 20.22
N CYS A 204 -7.11 8.49 19.22
CA CYS A 204 -7.23 8.13 17.80
C CYS A 204 -6.33 6.93 17.45
N TYR A 205 -5.07 6.95 17.89
CA TYR A 205 -4.14 5.84 17.67
C TYR A 205 -4.63 4.54 18.34
N ALA A 206 -5.00 4.62 19.62
CA ALA A 206 -5.50 3.49 20.38
C ALA A 206 -6.76 2.90 19.75
N GLN A 207 -7.66 3.75 19.24
CA GLN A 207 -8.85 3.33 18.49
C GLN A 207 -8.47 2.55 17.23
N THR A 208 -7.54 3.07 16.43
CA THR A 208 -7.02 2.39 15.23
C THR A 208 -6.49 0.99 15.56
N ILE A 209 -5.60 0.88 16.55
CA ILE A 209 -4.99 -0.40 16.94
C ILE A 209 -6.03 -1.37 17.51
N ARG A 210 -7.00 -0.88 18.31
CA ARG A 210 -8.06 -1.70 18.89
C ARG A 210 -8.93 -2.33 17.80
N ILE A 211 -9.41 -1.54 16.84
CA ILE A 211 -10.26 -2.00 15.75
C ILE A 211 -9.53 -3.05 14.89
N ILE A 212 -8.27 -2.80 14.55
CA ILE A 212 -7.45 -3.76 13.79
C ILE A 212 -7.29 -5.07 14.58
N SER A 213 -7.00 -4.98 15.88
CA SER A 213 -6.83 -6.15 16.74
C SER A 213 -8.11 -6.98 16.88
N GLU A 214 -9.29 -6.35 16.89
CA GLU A 214 -10.58 -7.04 16.89
C GLU A 214 -10.76 -7.88 15.61
N ALA A 215 -10.47 -7.29 14.44
CA ALA A 215 -10.53 -8.00 13.16
C ALA A 215 -9.48 -9.14 13.06
N GLU A 216 -8.23 -8.89 13.48
CA GLU A 216 -7.18 -9.91 13.52
C GLU A 216 -7.60 -11.10 14.39
N ARG A 217 -8.10 -10.87 15.62
CA ARG A 217 -8.55 -11.97 16.48
C ARG A 217 -9.64 -12.81 15.83
N TYR A 218 -10.57 -12.16 15.14
CA TYR A 218 -11.67 -12.85 14.48
C TYR A 218 -11.18 -13.72 13.31
N ILE A 219 -10.24 -13.21 12.52
CA ILE A 219 -9.62 -13.93 11.39
C ILE A 219 -8.78 -15.10 11.92
N GLU A 220 -7.87 -14.87 12.86
CA GLU A 220 -6.99 -15.91 13.41
C GLU A 220 -7.78 -17.05 14.05
N ALA A 221 -8.94 -16.77 14.65
CA ALA A 221 -9.83 -17.81 15.18
C ALA A 221 -10.46 -18.72 14.11
N ARG A 222 -10.40 -18.35 12.82
CA ARG A 222 -10.99 -19.06 11.68
C ARG A 222 -9.95 -19.61 10.71
N VAL A 223 -8.69 -19.21 10.84
CA VAL A 223 -7.62 -19.76 10.01
C VAL A 223 -7.38 -21.23 10.35
N ASP A 224 -7.41 -22.06 9.31
CA ASP A 224 -6.99 -23.46 9.35
C ASP A 224 -5.75 -23.61 8.46
N ASP A 225 -4.56 -23.60 9.07
CA ASP A 225 -3.27 -23.58 8.36
C ASP A 225 -3.11 -24.75 7.38
N ALA A 226 -3.76 -25.89 7.63
CA ALA A 226 -3.71 -27.06 6.75
C ALA A 226 -4.52 -26.88 5.46
N LYS A 227 -5.50 -25.96 5.45
CA LYS A 227 -6.39 -25.67 4.32
C LYS A 227 -6.12 -24.32 3.67
N LEU A 228 -5.22 -23.52 4.21
CA LEU A 228 -4.86 -22.22 3.62
C LEU A 228 -4.47 -22.40 2.16
N PHE A 229 -5.01 -21.51 1.31
CA PHE A 229 -4.77 -21.50 -0.14
C PHE A 229 -5.09 -22.85 -0.82
N GLY A 230 -6.15 -23.52 -0.35
CA GLY A 230 -6.59 -24.82 -0.85
C GLY A 230 -5.80 -26.00 -0.27
N GLY A 231 -4.80 -25.75 0.57
CA GLY A 231 -3.86 -26.74 1.09
C GLY A 231 -2.58 -26.86 0.24
N ALA A 232 -1.58 -27.57 0.75
CA ALA A 232 -0.29 -27.70 0.07
C ALA A 232 -0.37 -28.57 -1.19
N LYS A 233 0.00 -28.00 -2.35
CA LYS A 233 0.23 -28.70 -3.62
C LYS A 233 1.69 -29.08 -3.79
N HIS A 234 2.58 -28.16 -3.43
CA HIS A 234 4.02 -28.30 -3.58
C HIS A 234 4.72 -27.95 -2.27
N ALA A 235 5.65 -28.81 -1.85
CA ALA A 235 6.53 -28.51 -0.72
C ALA A 235 7.64 -27.53 -1.15
N ALA A 236 8.09 -26.68 -0.21
CA ALA A 236 9.29 -25.89 -0.40
C ALA A 236 10.52 -26.81 -0.53
N LEU A 237 11.39 -26.55 -1.52
CA LEU A 237 12.70 -27.21 -1.56
C LEU A 237 13.55 -26.77 -0.35
N ALA A 238 14.62 -27.49 -0.05
CA ALA A 238 15.55 -27.10 1.01
C ALA A 238 16.13 -25.68 0.77
N ALA A 239 16.36 -24.91 1.83
CA ALA A 239 16.67 -23.48 1.72
C ALA A 239 17.94 -23.18 0.92
N ASP A 240 18.98 -24.01 1.05
CA ASP A 240 20.21 -23.95 0.26
C ASP A 240 19.97 -24.24 -1.22
N VAL A 241 19.12 -25.23 -1.53
CA VAL A 241 18.70 -25.57 -2.90
C VAL A 241 17.92 -24.41 -3.52
N ARG A 242 16.93 -23.83 -2.82
CA ARG A 242 16.15 -22.68 -3.30
C ARG A 242 17.05 -21.50 -3.64
N ARG A 243 18.00 -21.17 -2.75
CA ARG A 243 18.96 -20.07 -2.95
C ARG A 243 19.92 -20.35 -4.11
N SER A 244 20.36 -21.60 -4.28
CA SER A 244 21.17 -22.01 -5.42
C SER A 244 20.42 -21.84 -6.74
N ILE A 245 19.18 -22.33 -6.84
CA ILE A 245 18.34 -22.19 -8.02
C ILE A 245 18.04 -20.70 -8.29
N ALA A 246 17.64 -19.93 -7.28
CA ALA A 246 17.39 -18.50 -7.39
C ALA A 246 18.61 -17.75 -7.97
N ALA A 247 19.81 -18.03 -7.46
CA ALA A 247 21.06 -17.45 -7.98
C ALA A 247 21.33 -17.82 -9.45
N GLN A 248 21.01 -19.06 -9.85
CA GLN A 248 21.16 -19.52 -11.23
C GLN A 248 20.16 -18.85 -12.19
N VAL A 249 18.91 -18.63 -11.77
CA VAL A 249 17.86 -18.07 -12.64
C VAL A 249 17.86 -16.54 -12.67
N MET A 250 18.37 -15.87 -11.64
CA MET A 250 18.37 -14.41 -11.52
C MET A 250 18.93 -13.67 -12.75
N PRO A 251 20.06 -14.08 -13.38
CA PRO A 251 20.54 -13.44 -14.60
C PRO A 251 19.56 -13.56 -15.77
N THR A 252 18.89 -14.71 -15.89
CA THR A 252 17.87 -14.94 -16.92
C THR A 252 16.66 -14.04 -16.71
N VAL A 253 16.15 -13.99 -15.48
CA VAL A 253 15.03 -13.10 -15.11
C VAL A 253 15.42 -11.65 -15.38
N ARG A 254 16.59 -11.22 -14.91
CA ARG A 254 17.04 -9.82 -15.06
C ARG A 254 17.14 -9.43 -16.52
N GLY A 255 17.69 -10.30 -17.37
CA GLY A 255 17.71 -10.10 -18.82
C GLY A 255 16.31 -9.94 -19.37
N ALA A 256 15.43 -10.90 -19.08
CA ALA A 256 14.06 -10.93 -19.59
C ALA A 256 13.18 -9.75 -19.12
N VAL A 257 13.43 -9.15 -17.94
CA VAL A 257 12.64 -7.98 -17.47
C VAL A 257 13.26 -6.64 -17.83
N SER A 258 14.41 -6.60 -18.53
CA SER A 258 15.19 -5.38 -18.75
C SER A 258 15.13 -4.82 -20.18
N ASP A 259 14.15 -5.23 -20.99
CA ASP A 259 14.08 -4.91 -22.42
C ASP A 259 13.93 -3.40 -22.70
N ALA A 260 12.99 -2.72 -22.03
CA ALA A 260 12.79 -1.27 -22.23
C ALA A 260 13.66 -0.45 -21.26
N LYS A 261 13.73 -0.84 -19.98
CA LYS A 261 14.65 -0.27 -19.00
C LYS A 261 15.31 -1.35 -18.16
N LYS A 262 16.59 -1.17 -17.82
CA LYS A 262 17.31 -2.07 -16.90
C LYS A 262 16.61 -2.15 -15.55
N MET A 263 16.58 -3.36 -14.98
CA MET A 263 15.93 -3.63 -13.70
C MET A 263 16.92 -4.22 -12.69
N LEU A 264 16.69 -3.98 -11.40
CA LEU A 264 17.29 -4.72 -10.29
C LEU A 264 16.31 -5.73 -9.74
N LEU A 265 16.86 -6.81 -9.19
CA LEU A 265 16.10 -7.92 -8.63
C LEU A 265 16.40 -8.09 -7.14
N THR A 266 15.40 -8.50 -6.38
CA THR A 266 15.58 -9.10 -5.05
C THR A 266 14.91 -10.46 -5.00
N PHE A 267 15.39 -11.33 -4.12
CA PHE A 267 14.84 -12.65 -3.89
C PHE A 267 14.34 -12.76 -2.45
N ASP A 268 13.20 -13.41 -2.27
CA ASP A 268 12.56 -13.61 -0.98
C ASP A 268 11.99 -15.03 -0.88
N ASP A 269 12.41 -15.76 0.15
CA ASP A 269 11.98 -17.11 0.47
C ASP A 269 11.37 -17.20 1.87
N GLY A 270 10.70 -16.14 2.32
CA GLY A 270 9.95 -16.10 3.58
C GLY A 270 8.86 -17.17 3.67
N ASP A 271 8.54 -17.60 4.90
CA ASP A 271 7.62 -18.72 5.14
C ASP A 271 6.21 -18.47 4.60
N ASP A 272 5.70 -17.24 4.69
CA ASP A 272 4.40 -16.84 4.14
C ASP A 272 4.39 -16.90 2.60
N VAL A 273 5.48 -16.48 1.96
CA VAL A 273 5.67 -16.61 0.51
C VAL A 273 5.68 -18.08 0.11
N LEU A 274 6.48 -18.90 0.79
CA LEU A 274 6.61 -20.34 0.48
C LEU A 274 5.28 -21.09 0.69
N GLN A 275 4.55 -20.77 1.76
CA GLN A 275 3.22 -21.32 2.00
C GLN A 275 2.25 -20.93 0.88
N PHE A 276 2.26 -19.66 0.46
CA PHE A 276 1.40 -19.19 -0.62
C PHE A 276 1.74 -19.85 -1.96
N VAL A 277 2.99 -19.75 -2.44
CA VAL A 277 3.36 -20.29 -3.77
C VAL A 277 3.30 -21.81 -3.85
N GLY A 278 3.29 -22.50 -2.70
CA GLY A 278 3.08 -23.94 -2.60
C GLY A 278 1.61 -24.38 -2.53
N GLY A 279 0.66 -23.44 -2.42
CA GLY A 279 -0.77 -23.73 -2.29
C GLY A 279 -1.43 -24.24 -3.58
N MET A 280 -2.49 -25.03 -3.45
CA MET A 280 -3.30 -25.50 -4.58
C MET A 280 -3.97 -24.37 -5.34
N ASP A 281 -4.48 -23.36 -4.62
CA ASP A 281 -5.24 -22.25 -5.19
C ASP A 281 -4.36 -21.05 -5.56
N ALA A 282 -3.05 -21.11 -5.30
CA ALA A 282 -2.13 -20.00 -5.55
C ALA A 282 -2.12 -19.49 -7.01
N PRO A 283 -2.17 -20.37 -8.05
CA PRO A 283 -2.25 -19.91 -9.43
C PRO A 283 -3.51 -19.08 -9.70
N GLN A 284 -4.64 -19.41 -9.10
CA GLN A 284 -5.91 -18.71 -9.28
C GLN A 284 -5.97 -17.46 -8.40
N LEU A 285 -5.70 -17.59 -7.10
CA LEU A 285 -5.74 -16.50 -6.13
C LEU A 285 -4.83 -15.34 -6.51
N SER A 286 -3.61 -15.66 -6.98
CA SER A 286 -2.65 -14.62 -7.42
C SER A 286 -3.14 -13.81 -8.61
N GLN A 287 -4.13 -14.30 -9.37
CA GLN A 287 -4.63 -13.67 -10.60
C GLN A 287 -5.97 -12.94 -10.40
N ILE A 288 -6.52 -12.92 -9.17
CA ILE A 288 -7.78 -12.22 -8.87
C ILE A 288 -7.62 -10.69 -8.95
N GLY A 289 -6.47 -10.17 -8.52
CA GLY A 289 -6.14 -8.74 -8.56
C GLY A 289 -5.38 -8.26 -7.33
N ALA A 290 -5.16 -6.95 -7.24
CA ALA A 290 -4.44 -6.33 -6.15
C ALA A 290 -5.27 -6.28 -4.86
N ALA A 291 -4.64 -6.56 -3.71
CA ALA A 291 -5.31 -6.53 -2.42
C ALA A 291 -5.76 -5.13 -1.98
N CYS A 292 -5.04 -4.08 -2.41
CA CYS A 292 -5.31 -2.69 -2.06
C CYS A 292 -4.92 -1.76 -3.21
N PRO A 293 -5.61 -0.61 -3.39
CA PRO A 293 -5.21 0.44 -4.34
C PRO A 293 -3.71 0.81 -4.30
N ASP A 294 -3.10 0.88 -3.12
CA ASP A 294 -1.67 1.21 -2.95
C ASP A 294 -0.73 0.24 -3.68
N HIS A 295 -1.16 -1.01 -3.87
CA HIS A 295 -0.34 -2.06 -4.46
C HIS A 295 -0.20 -1.84 -5.95
N LEU A 296 -1.27 -1.40 -6.63
CA LEU A 296 -1.33 -1.32 -8.11
C LEU A 296 -0.17 -0.53 -8.72
N VAL A 297 0.21 0.58 -8.08
CA VAL A 297 1.28 1.46 -8.54
C VAL A 297 2.68 0.81 -8.46
N HIS A 298 2.87 -0.11 -7.53
CA HIS A 298 4.17 -0.71 -7.20
C HIS A 298 4.29 -2.17 -7.62
N THR A 299 3.21 -2.94 -7.63
CA THR A 299 3.16 -4.38 -7.94
C THR A 299 2.43 -4.69 -9.24
N LYS A 300 1.76 -3.72 -9.86
CA LYS A 300 0.80 -3.90 -10.98
C LYS A 300 -0.47 -4.64 -10.55
N VAL A 301 -1.37 -4.84 -11.51
CA VAL A 301 -2.67 -5.51 -11.33
C VAL A 301 -2.56 -6.94 -10.81
N VAL A 302 -1.59 -7.73 -11.32
CA VAL A 302 -1.31 -9.11 -10.87
C VAL A 302 0.20 -9.42 -10.94
N PRO A 303 0.72 -10.30 -10.08
CA PRO A 303 2.06 -10.89 -10.23
C PRO A 303 2.12 -11.87 -11.40
N LEU A 304 3.33 -12.26 -11.78
CA LEU A 304 3.57 -13.42 -12.64
C LEU A 304 3.68 -14.69 -11.79
N PHE A 305 2.76 -15.63 -11.93
CA PHE A 305 2.88 -16.97 -11.35
C PHE A 305 3.51 -17.94 -12.35
N ILE A 306 4.53 -18.69 -11.93
CA ILE A 306 5.22 -19.66 -12.77
C ILE A 306 4.64 -21.05 -12.55
N GLU A 307 3.98 -21.59 -13.58
CA GLU A 307 3.52 -22.98 -13.64
C GLU A 307 4.71 -23.93 -13.83
N TRP A 308 5.41 -24.21 -12.73
CA TRP A 308 6.55 -25.12 -12.66
C TRP A 308 6.42 -26.05 -11.45
N THR A 309 6.74 -27.33 -11.64
CA THR A 309 6.77 -28.32 -10.56
C THR A 309 8.15 -28.29 -9.91
N PRO A 310 8.26 -28.14 -8.57
CA PRO A 310 9.56 -28.01 -7.93
C PRO A 310 10.47 -29.21 -8.14
N ASP A 311 11.62 -28.95 -8.76
CA ASP A 311 12.67 -29.93 -9.03
C ASP A 311 14.03 -29.30 -8.75
N ALA A 312 14.81 -29.94 -7.86
CA ALA A 312 16.14 -29.48 -7.46
C ALA A 312 17.16 -29.55 -8.60
N GLU A 313 16.92 -30.36 -9.63
CA GLU A 313 17.83 -30.64 -10.73
C GLU A 313 17.48 -29.85 -12.01
N ASP A 314 16.27 -29.27 -12.10
CA ASP A 314 15.75 -28.61 -13.30
C ASP A 314 15.86 -27.07 -13.29
N ALA A 315 17.05 -26.55 -12.99
CA ALA A 315 17.27 -25.10 -13.07
C ALA A 315 17.17 -24.57 -14.53
N GLU A 316 17.54 -25.38 -15.53
CA GLU A 316 17.47 -24.98 -16.94
C GLU A 316 16.03 -24.96 -17.47
N GLY A 317 15.18 -25.93 -17.12
CA GLY A 317 13.76 -25.91 -17.45
C GLY A 317 13.05 -24.72 -16.81
N LEU A 318 13.37 -24.40 -15.55
CA LEU A 318 12.87 -23.19 -14.91
C LEU A 318 13.32 -21.91 -15.64
N LYS A 319 14.57 -21.80 -16.10
CA LYS A 319 15.04 -20.66 -16.93
C LYS A 319 14.24 -20.52 -18.21
N ALA A 320 13.97 -21.62 -18.91
CA ALA A 320 13.18 -21.60 -20.14
C ALA A 320 11.75 -21.12 -19.86
N LYS A 321 11.10 -21.68 -18.81
CA LYS A 321 9.75 -21.30 -18.40
C LYS A 321 9.66 -19.83 -18.00
N LEU A 322 10.63 -19.32 -17.23
CA LEU A 322 10.69 -17.92 -16.82
C LEU A 322 10.75 -16.98 -18.02
N LYS A 323 11.56 -17.28 -19.05
CA LYS A 323 11.63 -16.45 -20.27
C LYS A 323 10.29 -16.40 -21.00
N GLU A 324 9.69 -17.57 -21.20
CA GLU A 324 8.38 -17.72 -21.87
C GLU A 324 7.28 -16.96 -21.10
N SER A 325 7.17 -17.21 -19.79
CA SER A 325 6.13 -16.61 -18.95
C SER A 325 6.31 -15.10 -18.77
N ILE A 326 7.55 -14.58 -18.72
CA ILE A 326 7.80 -13.13 -18.68
C ILE A 326 7.39 -12.47 -20.00
N ALA A 327 7.64 -13.12 -21.15
CA ALA A 327 7.19 -12.60 -22.44
C ALA A 327 5.66 -12.56 -22.53
N ALA A 328 4.99 -13.67 -22.16
CA ALA A 328 3.53 -13.74 -22.13
C ALA A 328 2.90 -12.72 -21.17
N TYR A 329 3.50 -12.49 -20.00
CA TYR A 329 3.03 -11.47 -19.06
C TYR A 329 3.04 -10.06 -19.68
N LYS A 330 4.10 -9.72 -20.44
CA LYS A 330 4.20 -8.41 -21.08
C LYS A 330 3.11 -8.21 -22.13
N GLU A 331 2.85 -9.22 -22.94
CA GLU A 331 1.76 -9.21 -23.91
C GLU A 331 0.40 -9.05 -23.22
N GLN A 332 0.18 -9.78 -22.12
CA GLN A 332 -1.05 -9.66 -21.31
C GLN A 332 -1.20 -8.26 -20.72
N TYR A 333 -0.13 -7.68 -20.18
CA TYR A 333 -0.15 -6.33 -19.60
C TYR A 333 -0.38 -5.26 -20.67
N GLN A 334 0.21 -5.41 -21.86
CA GLN A 334 -0.06 -4.53 -22.99
C GLN A 334 -1.54 -4.62 -23.42
N ALA A 335 -2.08 -5.83 -23.54
CA ALA A 335 -3.49 -6.02 -23.87
C ALA A 335 -4.43 -5.46 -22.79
N TYR A 336 -4.07 -5.58 -21.51
CA TYR A 336 -4.77 -4.93 -20.39
C TYR A 336 -4.77 -3.40 -20.53
N PHE A 337 -3.63 -2.81 -20.88
CA PHE A 337 -3.52 -1.38 -21.13
C PHE A 337 -4.39 -0.93 -22.31
N GLU A 338 -4.36 -1.65 -23.43
CA GLU A 338 -5.12 -1.32 -24.64
C GLU A 338 -6.64 -1.44 -24.44
N ARG A 339 -7.11 -2.44 -23.68
CA ARG A 339 -8.55 -2.63 -23.41
C ARG A 339 -9.16 -1.57 -22.49
N ASN A 340 -8.38 -1.03 -21.55
CA ASN A 340 -8.89 -0.14 -20.49
C ASN A 340 -8.44 1.31 -20.65
N GLY A 341 -7.47 1.58 -21.53
CA GLY A 341 -6.79 2.87 -21.62
C GLY A 341 -7.66 4.03 -22.04
N ASN A 342 -7.37 5.19 -21.45
CA ASN A 342 -7.96 6.46 -21.84
C ASN A 342 -7.00 7.26 -22.72
N GLN A 343 -7.54 8.27 -23.39
CA GLN A 343 -6.75 9.15 -24.24
C GLN A 343 -5.69 9.89 -23.40
N GLY A 344 -4.42 9.73 -23.78
CA GLY A 344 -3.28 10.39 -23.13
C GLY A 344 -2.56 9.54 -22.08
N ASP A 345 -3.10 8.37 -21.73
CA ASP A 345 -2.41 7.43 -20.84
C ASP A 345 -1.12 6.92 -21.49
N ILE A 346 -0.07 6.76 -20.68
CA ILE A 346 1.24 6.25 -21.12
C ILE A 346 1.53 4.96 -20.36
N MET A 347 1.64 3.85 -21.09
CA MET A 347 1.89 2.55 -20.51
C MET A 347 3.22 2.52 -19.74
N PHE A 348 3.18 1.98 -18.52
CA PHE A 348 4.41 1.67 -17.78
C PHE A 348 5.16 0.48 -18.37
N GLU A 349 6.41 0.28 -17.92
CA GLU A 349 7.17 -0.94 -18.21
C GLU A 349 6.28 -2.17 -18.00
N ALA A 350 6.13 -3.00 -19.04
CA ALA A 350 5.21 -4.13 -19.05
C ALA A 350 5.74 -5.34 -18.26
N ALA A 351 7.04 -5.38 -17.97
CA ALA A 351 7.64 -6.46 -17.19
C ALA A 351 7.01 -6.61 -15.78
N PRO A 352 6.89 -7.85 -15.26
CA PRO A 352 6.29 -8.09 -13.95
C PRO A 352 7.12 -7.48 -12.81
N ARG A 353 6.43 -7.03 -11.75
CA ARG A 353 7.05 -6.53 -10.51
C ARG A 353 7.32 -7.61 -9.49
N VAL A 354 6.50 -8.65 -9.49
CA VAL A 354 6.57 -9.80 -8.59
C VAL A 354 6.44 -11.05 -9.45
N ILE A 355 7.34 -12.01 -9.24
CA ILE A 355 7.37 -13.30 -9.92
C ILE A 355 7.35 -14.39 -8.85
N LEU A 356 6.34 -15.24 -8.86
CA LEU A 356 6.08 -16.28 -7.88
C LEU A 356 6.48 -17.64 -8.44
N ILE A 357 7.30 -18.39 -7.70
CA ILE A 357 7.86 -19.64 -8.16
C ILE A 357 7.59 -20.71 -7.09
N PRO A 358 6.70 -21.69 -7.37
CA PRO A 358 6.42 -22.80 -6.48
C PRO A 358 7.71 -23.48 -6.00
N GLY A 359 7.75 -23.84 -4.72
CA GLY A 359 8.90 -24.51 -4.11
C GLY A 359 10.17 -23.67 -3.91
N ILE A 360 10.24 -22.44 -4.46
CA ILE A 360 11.43 -21.57 -4.44
C ILE A 360 11.19 -20.27 -3.66
N GLY A 361 10.12 -19.53 -3.94
CA GLY A 361 9.84 -18.23 -3.33
C GLY A 361 9.38 -17.18 -4.34
N MET A 362 9.72 -15.91 -4.11
CA MET A 362 9.42 -14.80 -5.01
C MET A 362 10.66 -14.02 -5.45
N ILE A 363 10.63 -13.54 -6.70
CA ILE A 363 11.61 -12.60 -7.25
C ILE A 363 10.89 -11.28 -7.53
N ASN A 364 11.46 -10.17 -7.05
CA ASN A 364 10.86 -8.85 -7.18
C ASN A 364 11.72 -7.95 -8.07
N THR A 365 11.09 -7.07 -8.85
CA THR A 365 11.76 -6.21 -9.83
C THR A 365 11.56 -4.73 -9.52
N GLY A 366 12.63 -3.94 -9.61
CA GLY A 366 12.59 -2.52 -9.31
C GLY A 366 13.62 -1.71 -10.08
N LYS A 367 13.43 -0.38 -10.13
CA LYS A 367 14.42 0.54 -10.72
C LYS A 367 15.71 0.61 -9.90
N ASN A 368 15.62 0.36 -8.59
CA ASN A 368 16.73 0.24 -7.68
C ASN A 368 16.42 -0.82 -6.61
N TRP A 369 17.37 -1.08 -5.71
CA TRP A 369 17.22 -2.10 -4.68
C TRP A 369 16.04 -1.82 -3.74
N ALA A 370 15.87 -0.55 -3.34
CA ALA A 370 14.76 -0.14 -2.47
C ALA A 370 13.40 -0.41 -3.10
N MET A 371 13.22 -0.08 -4.38
CA MET A 371 11.94 -0.28 -5.09
C MET A 371 11.64 -1.75 -5.39
N ALA A 372 12.67 -2.58 -5.62
CA ALA A 372 12.50 -4.03 -5.72
C ALA A 372 12.03 -4.61 -4.37
N ARG A 373 12.59 -4.14 -3.25
CA ARG A 373 12.13 -4.52 -1.90
C ARG A 373 10.73 -4.03 -1.58
N ILE A 374 10.35 -2.81 -1.99
CA ILE A 374 8.98 -2.31 -1.79
C ILE A 374 7.97 -3.20 -2.53
N SER A 375 8.29 -3.62 -3.76
CA SER A 375 7.43 -4.54 -4.52
C SER A 375 7.19 -5.85 -3.76
N GLY A 376 8.25 -6.46 -3.24
CA GLY A 376 8.13 -7.68 -2.41
C GLY A 376 7.41 -7.44 -1.08
N ALA A 377 7.72 -6.34 -0.38
CA ALA A 377 7.08 -6.00 0.89
C ALA A 377 5.56 -5.80 0.76
N LEU A 378 5.11 -5.14 -0.31
CA LEU A 378 3.68 -5.00 -0.61
C LEU A 378 3.06 -6.35 -0.95
N TYR A 379 3.78 -7.23 -1.65
CA TYR A 379 3.26 -8.55 -1.97
C TYR A 379 3.13 -9.48 -0.75
N HIS A 380 4.02 -9.37 0.26
CA HIS A 380 3.77 -10.01 1.56
C HIS A 380 2.45 -9.55 2.19
N ARG A 381 2.09 -8.27 2.04
CA ARG A 381 0.80 -7.76 2.53
C ARG A 381 -0.36 -8.35 1.71
N ALA A 382 -0.21 -8.44 0.40
CA ALA A 382 -1.19 -9.11 -0.46
C ALA A 382 -1.41 -10.58 -0.05
N ILE A 383 -0.33 -11.33 0.27
CA ILE A 383 -0.43 -12.70 0.80
C ILE A 383 -1.18 -12.72 2.14
N ALA A 384 -0.86 -11.81 3.06
CA ALA A 384 -1.54 -11.71 4.35
C ALA A 384 -3.04 -11.40 4.18
N VAL A 385 -3.40 -10.51 3.25
CA VAL A 385 -4.79 -10.21 2.89
C VAL A 385 -5.49 -11.42 2.30
N MET A 386 -4.88 -12.11 1.34
CA MET A 386 -5.45 -13.32 0.74
C MET A 386 -5.64 -14.42 1.80
N ARG A 387 -4.68 -14.59 2.72
CA ARG A 387 -4.80 -15.53 3.86
C ARG A 387 -6.02 -15.20 4.71
N GLY A 388 -6.19 -13.93 5.09
CA GLY A 388 -7.31 -13.50 5.92
C GLY A 388 -8.64 -13.60 5.18
N ALA A 389 -8.72 -13.11 3.95
CA ALA A 389 -9.94 -13.12 3.15
C ALA A 389 -10.43 -14.55 2.88
N THR A 390 -9.52 -15.47 2.53
CA THR A 390 -9.87 -16.89 2.29
C THR A 390 -10.26 -17.66 3.55
N ALA A 391 -9.88 -17.17 4.74
CA ALA A 391 -10.39 -17.70 6.01
C ALA A 391 -11.81 -17.20 6.35
N LEU A 392 -12.27 -16.12 5.71
CA LEU A 392 -13.59 -15.51 5.94
C LEU A 392 -14.62 -15.89 4.86
N GLY A 393 -14.17 -15.98 3.61
CA GLY A 393 -15.00 -16.17 2.42
C GLY A 393 -14.13 -16.31 1.18
N ASN A 394 -14.58 -15.81 0.03
CA ASN A 394 -13.74 -15.74 -1.17
C ASN A 394 -13.04 -14.38 -1.26
N PHE A 395 -11.76 -14.39 -1.62
CA PHE A 395 -11.04 -13.15 -1.92
C PHE A 395 -11.59 -12.51 -3.20
N VAL A 396 -11.95 -11.24 -3.10
CA VAL A 396 -12.41 -10.40 -4.21
C VAL A 396 -11.57 -9.13 -4.28
N SER A 397 -11.31 -8.68 -5.51
CA SER A 397 -10.53 -7.48 -5.79
C SER A 397 -11.38 -6.47 -6.58
N LEU A 398 -10.79 -5.30 -6.86
CA LEU A 398 -11.24 -4.40 -7.90
C LEU A 398 -11.34 -5.16 -9.23
N SER A 399 -12.33 -4.79 -10.05
CA SER A 399 -12.39 -5.23 -11.45
C SER A 399 -11.18 -4.72 -12.24
N GLU A 400 -10.98 -5.27 -13.44
CA GLU A 400 -9.90 -4.86 -14.34
C GLU A 400 -9.94 -3.35 -14.62
N ASN A 401 -11.12 -2.81 -14.92
CA ASN A 401 -11.29 -1.38 -15.23
C ASN A 401 -11.11 -0.49 -13.99
N GLU A 402 -11.61 -0.92 -12.83
CA GLU A 402 -11.39 -0.20 -11.56
C GLU A 402 -9.90 -0.17 -11.19
N SER A 403 -9.20 -1.29 -11.39
CA SER A 403 -7.74 -1.38 -11.17
C SER A 403 -6.98 -0.44 -12.11
N TYR A 404 -7.36 -0.40 -13.39
CA TYR A 404 -6.76 0.51 -14.37
C TYR A 404 -6.94 1.97 -13.98
N ASN A 405 -8.16 2.33 -13.57
CA ASN A 405 -8.52 3.68 -13.14
C ASN A 405 -7.86 4.13 -11.83
N VAL A 406 -7.16 3.24 -11.13
CA VAL A 406 -6.27 3.56 -10.00
C VAL A 406 -4.82 3.58 -10.45
N GLU A 407 -4.37 2.54 -11.17
CA GLU A 407 -2.98 2.39 -11.63
C GLU A 407 -2.51 3.55 -12.53
N TYR A 408 -3.40 4.06 -13.38
CA TYR A 408 -3.12 5.17 -14.31
C TYR A 408 -3.76 6.50 -13.90
N TRP A 409 -4.26 6.60 -12.66
CA TRP A 409 -4.92 7.81 -12.19
C TRP A 409 -3.91 8.98 -12.08
N PRO A 410 -4.12 10.13 -12.77
CA PRO A 410 -3.16 11.23 -12.74
C PRO A 410 -2.82 11.74 -11.34
N LEU A 411 -3.77 11.67 -10.41
CA LEU A 411 -3.54 12.07 -9.02
C LEU A 411 -2.62 11.11 -8.26
N GLU A 412 -2.74 9.81 -8.54
CA GLU A 412 -1.85 8.79 -7.96
C GLU A 412 -0.46 8.88 -8.59
N LEU A 413 -0.40 9.04 -9.92
CA LEU A 413 0.85 9.21 -10.66
C LEU A 413 1.61 10.47 -10.28
N TYR A 414 0.91 11.54 -9.90
CA TYR A 414 1.54 12.74 -9.36
C TYR A 414 2.42 12.42 -8.13
N LYS A 415 2.00 11.50 -7.25
CA LYS A 415 2.82 11.11 -6.09
C LYS A 415 4.17 10.53 -6.53
N LEU A 416 4.19 9.72 -7.59
CA LEU A 416 5.43 9.18 -8.15
C LEU A 416 6.31 10.26 -8.78
N SER A 417 5.71 11.31 -9.34
CA SER A 417 6.45 12.43 -9.95
C SER A 417 7.20 13.30 -8.93
N LEU A 418 6.81 13.24 -7.65
CA LEU A 418 7.47 13.95 -6.56
C LEU A 418 8.76 13.27 -6.09
N ALA A 419 9.00 12.02 -6.51
CA ALA A 419 10.25 11.35 -6.20
C ALA A 419 11.44 12.08 -6.86
N PRO A 420 12.62 12.11 -6.22
CA PRO A 420 13.83 12.62 -6.85
C PRO A 420 14.08 11.93 -8.20
N ALA A 421 14.76 12.66 -9.11
CA ALA A 421 15.24 12.08 -10.35
C ALA A 421 16.05 10.80 -10.07
N GLU A 422 16.00 9.84 -10.99
CA GLU A 422 16.77 8.61 -10.83
C GLU A 422 18.26 8.94 -10.70
N ALA A 423 18.89 8.38 -9.67
CA ALA A 423 20.31 8.59 -9.40
C ALA A 423 21.17 7.93 -10.49
N GLU A 424 22.40 8.42 -10.67
CA GLU A 424 23.29 8.04 -11.79
C GLU A 424 23.55 6.52 -11.89
N PHE A 425 23.64 5.83 -10.75
CA PHE A 425 23.87 4.39 -10.67
C PHE A 425 22.60 3.56 -10.48
N SER A 426 21.41 4.19 -10.51
CA SER A 426 20.13 3.48 -10.56
C SER A 426 20.14 2.43 -11.67
N ARG A 427 19.51 1.27 -11.41
CA ARG A 427 19.41 0.12 -12.34
C ARG A 427 20.72 -0.58 -12.67
N LYS A 428 21.85 -0.20 -12.08
CA LYS A 428 23.17 -0.81 -12.33
C LYS A 428 23.53 -1.79 -11.21
N VAL A 429 24.29 -2.81 -11.56
CA VAL A 429 24.95 -3.71 -10.61
C VAL A 429 26.44 -3.45 -10.74
N ALA A 430 27.09 -3.10 -9.64
CA ALA A 430 28.53 -2.88 -9.60
C ALA A 430 29.23 -4.09 -8.98
N PHE A 431 30.32 -4.52 -9.59
CA PHE A 431 31.22 -5.54 -9.06
C PHE A 431 32.54 -4.88 -8.67
N ILE A 432 32.82 -4.83 -7.37
CA ILE A 432 34.03 -4.20 -6.83
C ILE A 432 35.08 -5.29 -6.64
N THR A 433 36.20 -5.16 -7.36
CA THR A 433 37.34 -6.07 -7.26
C THR A 433 38.42 -5.45 -6.34
N GLY A 434 39.18 -6.28 -5.62
CA GLY A 434 40.24 -5.81 -4.71
C GLY A 434 39.94 -5.85 -3.19
N GLY A 435 38.77 -6.38 -2.80
CA GLY A 435 38.40 -6.59 -1.38
C GLY A 435 37.81 -5.37 -0.67
N ALA A 436 37.20 -5.60 0.49
CA ALA A 436 36.50 -4.57 1.30
C ALA A 436 37.43 -3.70 2.16
N GLY A 437 38.63 -3.36 1.66
CA GLY A 437 39.50 -2.36 2.30
C GLY A 437 38.86 -0.96 2.29
N GLY A 438 39.59 0.07 2.76
CA GLY A 438 39.04 1.44 2.86
C GLY A 438 38.45 1.96 1.54
N ILE A 439 39.18 1.83 0.43
CA ILE A 439 38.73 2.28 -0.91
C ILE A 439 37.53 1.45 -1.39
N GLY A 440 37.59 0.13 -1.27
CA GLY A 440 36.50 -0.76 -1.71
C GLY A 440 35.20 -0.50 -0.95
N SER A 441 35.28 -0.35 0.38
CA SER A 441 34.13 -0.04 1.23
C SER A 441 33.52 1.33 0.90
N GLU A 442 34.35 2.35 0.69
CA GLU A 442 33.84 3.69 0.36
C GLU A 442 33.24 3.74 -1.05
N THR A 443 33.84 3.02 -2.00
CA THR A 443 33.27 2.83 -3.34
C THR A 443 31.90 2.18 -3.26
N ALA A 444 31.73 1.14 -2.43
CA ALA A 444 30.45 0.47 -2.23
C ALA A 444 29.39 1.42 -1.65
N ARG A 445 29.73 2.17 -0.58
CA ARG A 445 28.80 3.13 0.03
C ARG A 445 28.36 4.21 -0.96
N ARG A 446 29.31 4.76 -1.73
CA ARG A 446 29.01 5.78 -2.73
C ARG A 446 28.08 5.24 -3.82
N LEU A 447 28.42 4.09 -4.41
CA LEU A 447 27.61 3.47 -5.46
C LEU A 447 26.19 3.16 -4.97
N VAL A 448 26.04 2.64 -3.74
CA VAL A 448 24.72 2.39 -3.12
C VAL A 448 23.96 3.70 -2.86
N SER A 449 24.64 4.77 -2.44
CA SER A 449 24.00 6.07 -2.20
C SER A 449 23.54 6.76 -3.49
N GLU A 450 24.17 6.44 -4.62
CA GLU A 450 23.90 7.00 -5.94
C GLU A 450 23.09 6.04 -6.84
N GLY A 451 22.54 4.93 -6.31
CA GLY A 451 21.79 3.95 -7.10
C GLY A 451 21.37 2.67 -6.39
#